data_AF-A0A6B9TB18-F1
#
_entry.id   AF-A0A6B9TB18-F1
#
_cell.length_a   1.000
_cell.length_b   1.000
_cell.length_c   1.000
_cell.angle_alpha   90.00
_cell.angle_beta   90.00
_cell.angle_gamma   90.00
#
_symmetry.space_group_name_H-M   'P 1'
#
loop_
_entity.id
_entity.type
_entity.pdbx_description
1 polymer ?
#
loop_
_entity_poly.entity_id
_entity_poly.type
_entity_poly.pdbx_seq_one_letter_code
_entity_poly.pdbx_strand_id
1 'polypeptide(L)'
;MERVERTLPDGFSYYYYQCPRCNRVDYPPCEAQKLLEYSKTHTFLFLDDWILLWLYIGDGAPVCGITKLQKDIFIVTMEFAQKNNIPSENPGFKAYKFGPYTERIDRSIDTLTKMGLVKSVGRLNTDVERFFLTESGINVAAKLSRSLTQEQMKALRELREDLQQFSAQGEMTYVYAHYPEYTDESVVFERTLHRRRNR
;
A
#
# COMPACT_ATOMS: atom_id res chain seq x y z
N MET A 1 -13.23 -6.59 -18.47
CA MET A 1 -12.47 -7.12 -17.32
C MET A 1 -11.70 -8.32 -17.81
N GLU A 2 -10.42 -8.39 -17.52
CA GLU A 2 -9.54 -9.50 -17.89
C GLU A 2 -9.29 -10.38 -16.67
N ARG A 3 -9.25 -11.70 -16.86
CA ARG A 3 -8.99 -12.66 -15.79
C ARG A 3 -7.48 -12.83 -15.63
N VAL A 4 -6.97 -12.62 -14.42
CA VAL A 4 -5.56 -12.80 -14.10
C VAL A 4 -5.42 -13.97 -13.14
N GLU A 5 -4.73 -15.01 -13.59
CA GLU A 5 -4.41 -16.19 -12.79
C GLU A 5 -3.16 -15.93 -11.93
N ARG A 6 -3.18 -16.42 -10.70
CA ARG A 6 -2.04 -16.39 -9.78
C ARG A 6 -1.86 -17.75 -9.13
N THR A 7 -0.60 -18.15 -9.01
CA THR A 7 -0.19 -19.35 -8.28
C THR A 7 0.94 -18.98 -7.32
N LEU A 8 0.78 -19.31 -6.06
CA LEU A 8 1.76 -19.08 -4.99
C LEU A 8 2.79 -20.22 -4.97
N PRO A 9 3.97 -20.02 -4.32
CA PRO A 9 5.05 -21.00 -4.32
C PRO A 9 4.68 -22.39 -3.77
N ASP A 10 3.67 -22.46 -2.90
CA ASP A 10 3.15 -23.71 -2.33
C ASP A 10 2.10 -24.40 -3.21
N GLY A 11 1.83 -23.86 -4.40
CA GLY A 11 0.86 -24.38 -5.36
C GLY A 11 -0.57 -23.87 -5.16
N PHE A 12 -0.84 -23.05 -4.13
CA PHE A 12 -2.15 -22.42 -3.98
C PHE A 12 -2.42 -21.47 -5.15
N SER A 13 -3.55 -21.64 -5.84
CA SER A 13 -3.92 -20.79 -6.96
C SER A 13 -5.20 -20.01 -6.69
N TYR A 14 -5.31 -18.83 -7.28
CA TYR A 14 -6.51 -18.01 -7.28
C TYR A 14 -6.54 -17.12 -8.51
N TYR A 15 -7.69 -16.51 -8.78
CA TYR A 15 -7.78 -15.50 -9.83
C TYR A 15 -8.53 -14.27 -9.38
N TYR A 16 -8.29 -13.17 -10.09
CA TYR A 16 -9.06 -11.94 -9.95
C TYR A 16 -9.33 -11.35 -11.33
N TYR A 17 -10.29 -10.43 -11.39
CA TYR A 17 -10.58 -9.66 -12.58
C TYR A 17 -9.91 -8.30 -12.50
N GLN A 18 -9.24 -7.89 -13.57
CA GLN A 18 -8.58 -6.59 -13.68
C GLN A 18 -9.18 -5.80 -14.85
N CYS A 19 -9.49 -4.53 -14.62
CA CYS A 19 -9.91 -3.65 -15.71
C CYS A 19 -8.68 -3.20 -16.49
N PRO A 20 -8.55 -3.51 -17.80
CA PRO A 20 -7.39 -3.09 -18.59
C PRO A 20 -7.29 -1.57 -18.77
N ARG A 21 -8.38 -0.83 -18.50
CA ARG A 21 -8.46 0.61 -18.72
C ARG A 21 -8.19 1.44 -17.48
N CYS A 22 -8.68 1.00 -16.31
CA CYS A 22 -8.56 1.76 -15.06
C CYS A 22 -7.88 1.00 -13.93
N ASN A 23 -7.32 -0.18 -14.23
CA ASN A 23 -6.61 -1.06 -13.31
C ASN A 23 -7.39 -1.54 -12.06
N ARG A 24 -8.70 -1.27 -11.99
CA ARG A 24 -9.57 -1.77 -10.93
C ARG A 24 -9.47 -3.29 -10.84
N VAL A 25 -9.20 -3.78 -9.65
CA VAL A 25 -9.18 -5.21 -9.32
C VAL A 25 -10.48 -5.58 -8.61
N ASP A 26 -11.06 -6.71 -9.01
CA ASP A 26 -12.25 -7.30 -8.41
C ASP A 26 -11.99 -8.79 -8.16
N TYR A 27 -12.23 -9.22 -6.92
CA TYR A 27 -12.09 -10.60 -6.50
C TYR A 27 -13.48 -11.23 -6.48
N PRO A 28 -13.75 -12.26 -7.30
CA PRO A 28 -15.01 -13.00 -7.21
C PRO A 28 -15.26 -13.48 -5.78
N PRO A 29 -16.51 -13.51 -5.29
CA PRO A 29 -16.80 -13.90 -3.92
C PRO A 29 -16.20 -15.26 -3.51
N CYS A 30 -16.19 -16.24 -4.41
CA CYS A 30 -15.58 -17.55 -4.16
C CYS A 30 -14.05 -17.46 -4.01
N GLU A 31 -13.37 -16.66 -4.82
CA GLU A 31 -11.91 -16.48 -4.76
C GLU A 31 -11.52 -15.64 -3.53
N ALA A 32 -12.31 -14.62 -3.19
CA ALA A 32 -12.14 -13.85 -1.97
C ALA A 32 -12.27 -14.74 -0.73
N GLN A 33 -13.29 -15.61 -0.68
CA GLN A 33 -13.46 -16.58 0.40
C GLN A 33 -12.28 -17.55 0.46
N LYS A 34 -11.84 -18.06 -0.69
CA LYS A 34 -10.69 -18.97 -0.79
C LYS A 34 -9.41 -18.35 -0.22
N LEU A 35 -9.15 -17.07 -0.52
CA LEU A 35 -8.01 -16.33 0.02
C LEU A 35 -8.13 -16.10 1.53
N LEU A 36 -9.32 -15.77 2.03
CA LEU A 36 -9.57 -15.62 3.47
C LEU A 36 -9.41 -16.93 4.25
N GLU A 37 -9.72 -18.08 3.64
CA GLU A 37 -9.49 -19.39 4.25
C GLU A 37 -8.01 -19.75 4.24
N TYR A 38 -7.32 -19.49 3.13
CA TYR A 38 -5.88 -19.70 2.99
C TYR A 38 -5.07 -18.88 4.00
N SER A 39 -5.42 -17.61 4.21
CA SER A 39 -4.70 -16.70 5.12
C SER A 39 -4.79 -17.09 6.61
N LYS A 40 -5.69 -18.02 6.98
CA LYS A 40 -5.78 -18.52 8.36
C LYS A 40 -4.61 -19.41 8.74
N THR A 41 -3.99 -20.07 7.77
CA THR A 41 -2.93 -21.07 7.98
C THR A 41 -1.63 -20.74 7.23
N HIS A 42 -1.68 -19.82 6.27
CA HIS A 42 -0.54 -19.39 5.47
C HIS A 42 -0.38 -17.87 5.52
N THR A 43 0.84 -17.38 5.30
CA THR A 43 1.09 -15.94 5.20
C THR A 43 0.56 -15.43 3.87
N PHE A 44 -0.55 -14.68 3.93
CA PHE A 44 -1.07 -13.88 2.83
C PHE A 44 -1.57 -12.55 3.39
N LEU A 45 -0.98 -11.43 2.96
CA LEU A 45 -1.30 -10.12 3.49
C LEU A 45 -2.24 -9.35 2.56
N PHE A 46 -3.37 -8.91 3.11
CA PHE A 46 -4.30 -8.01 2.46
C PHE A 46 -3.86 -6.55 2.62
N LEU A 47 -4.51 -5.65 1.90
CA LEU A 47 -4.22 -4.22 1.92
C LEU A 47 -4.34 -3.64 3.33
N ASP A 48 -5.36 -4.06 4.08
CA ASP A 48 -5.58 -3.62 5.46
C ASP A 48 -4.42 -4.05 6.37
N ASP A 49 -3.91 -5.28 6.18
CA ASP A 49 -2.76 -5.78 6.93
C ASP A 49 -1.51 -4.94 6.65
N TRP A 50 -1.27 -4.58 5.39
CA TRP A 50 -0.16 -3.71 5.02
C TRP A 50 -0.28 -2.30 5.61
N ILE A 51 -1.48 -1.71 5.61
CA ILE A 51 -1.73 -0.41 6.24
C ILE A 51 -1.42 -0.49 7.75
N LEU A 52 -1.92 -1.52 8.43
CA LEU A 52 -1.69 -1.70 9.86
C LEU A 52 -0.21 -1.93 10.18
N LEU A 53 0.47 -2.79 9.43
CA LEU A 53 1.91 -3.04 9.57
C LEU A 53 2.73 -1.77 9.32
N TRP A 54 2.41 -1.02 8.27
CA TRP A 54 3.13 0.21 7.91
C TRP A 54 3.04 1.29 8.98
N LEU A 55 1.87 1.44 9.61
CA LEU A 55 1.69 2.35 10.74
C LEU A 55 2.37 1.82 12.02
N TYR A 56 2.39 0.50 12.22
CA TYR A 56 2.99 -0.14 13.40
C TYR A 56 4.52 0.00 13.44
N ILE A 57 5.19 -0.27 12.33
CA ILE A 57 6.65 -0.18 12.25
C ILE A 57 7.17 1.27 12.38
N GLY A 58 6.30 2.26 12.21
CA GLY A 58 6.64 3.67 12.41
C GLY A 58 6.87 4.04 13.88
N ASP A 59 6.63 3.11 14.82
CA ASP A 59 6.88 3.28 16.26
C ASP A 59 6.27 4.57 16.83
N GLY A 60 4.99 4.79 16.49
CA GLY A 60 4.23 5.98 16.89
C GLY A 60 4.40 7.19 15.97
N ALA A 61 5.36 7.19 15.04
CA ALA A 61 5.47 8.22 14.02
C ALA A 61 4.33 8.09 12.98
N PRO A 62 3.51 9.13 12.78
CA PRO A 62 2.37 9.05 11.88
C PRO A 62 2.79 8.99 10.40
N VAL A 63 1.85 8.58 9.56
CA VAL A 63 1.91 8.89 8.13
C VAL A 63 1.18 10.22 7.89
N CYS A 64 1.87 11.15 7.23
CA CYS A 64 1.39 12.52 6.97
C CYS A 64 0.64 12.60 5.64
N GLY A 65 -0.69 12.58 5.70
CA GLY A 65 -1.59 12.78 4.57
C GLY A 65 -1.85 11.52 3.76
N ILE A 66 -3.07 11.42 3.22
CA ILE A 66 -3.53 10.25 2.46
C ILE A 66 -2.69 10.02 1.20
N THR A 67 -2.18 11.10 0.61
CA THR A 67 -1.32 11.03 -0.58
C THR A 67 -0.01 10.33 -0.28
N LYS A 68 0.62 10.56 0.89
CA LYS A 68 1.86 9.85 1.28
C LYS A 68 1.57 8.38 1.55
N LEU A 69 0.48 8.09 2.28
CA LEU A 69 0.08 6.70 2.56
C LEU A 69 -0.14 5.89 1.27
N GLN A 70 -0.79 6.46 0.26
CA GLN A 70 -0.99 5.80 -1.03
C GLN A 70 0.33 5.39 -1.70
N LYS A 71 1.42 6.15 -1.49
CA LYS A 71 2.71 5.99 -2.17
C LYS A 71 3.56 5.00 -1.40
N ASP A 72 3.59 5.16 -0.08
CA ASP A 72 4.17 4.20 0.85
C ASP A 72 3.62 2.79 0.58
N ILE A 73 2.28 2.63 0.59
CA ILE A 73 1.65 1.32 0.37
C ILE A 73 1.84 0.82 -1.06
N PHE A 74 1.91 1.69 -2.06
CA PHE A 74 2.29 1.31 -3.42
C PHE A 74 3.68 0.67 -3.44
N ILE A 75 4.68 1.33 -2.86
CA ILE A 75 6.06 0.81 -2.81
C ILE A 75 6.10 -0.50 -2.02
N VAL A 76 5.38 -0.58 -0.89
CA VAL A 76 5.32 -1.80 -0.08
C VAL A 76 4.75 -2.98 -0.87
N THR A 77 3.64 -2.79 -1.58
CA THR A 77 2.95 -3.89 -2.28
C THR A 77 3.59 -4.24 -3.63
N MET A 78 4.05 -3.24 -4.38
CA MET A 78 4.57 -3.42 -5.73
C MET A 78 6.07 -3.72 -5.77
N GLU A 79 6.82 -3.38 -4.72
CA GLU A 79 8.27 -3.55 -4.69
C GLU A 79 8.69 -4.45 -3.52
N PHE A 80 8.40 -4.02 -2.29
CA PHE A 80 8.90 -4.69 -1.09
C PHE A 80 8.37 -6.12 -0.97
N ALA A 81 7.05 -6.31 -1.09
CA ALA A 81 6.42 -7.61 -0.94
C ALA A 81 6.92 -8.61 -2.00
N GLN A 82 7.10 -8.14 -3.24
CA GLN A 82 7.61 -8.96 -4.34
C GLN A 82 9.08 -9.36 -4.10
N LYS A 83 9.95 -8.40 -3.76
CA LYS A 83 11.38 -8.66 -3.48
C LYS A 83 11.60 -9.58 -2.29
N ASN A 84 10.69 -9.57 -1.31
CA ASN A 84 10.79 -10.35 -0.08
C ASN A 84 9.92 -11.61 -0.09
N ASN A 85 9.35 -11.99 -1.24
CA ASN A 85 8.49 -13.17 -1.41
C ASN A 85 7.33 -13.24 -0.39
N ILE A 86 6.66 -12.12 -0.15
CA ILE A 86 5.49 -12.04 0.74
C ILE A 86 4.22 -12.07 -0.12
N PRO A 87 3.44 -13.18 -0.11
CA PRO A 87 2.19 -13.24 -0.84
C PRO A 87 1.24 -12.14 -0.38
N SER A 88 0.70 -11.40 -1.34
CA SER A 88 -0.20 -10.29 -1.06
C SER A 88 -1.24 -10.11 -2.16
N GLU A 89 -2.36 -9.47 -1.81
CA GLU A 89 -3.37 -9.11 -2.79
C GLU A 89 -2.89 -7.99 -3.72
N ASN A 90 -3.53 -7.86 -4.88
CA ASN A 90 -3.34 -6.74 -5.80
C ASN A 90 -4.32 -5.61 -5.44
N PRO A 91 -3.84 -4.43 -4.96
CA PRO A 91 -4.72 -3.32 -4.60
C PRO A 91 -5.34 -2.58 -5.80
N GLY A 92 -4.92 -2.89 -7.03
CA GLY A 92 -5.46 -2.29 -8.25
C GLY A 92 -5.10 -0.82 -8.41
N PHE A 93 -3.84 -0.46 -8.19
CA PHE A 93 -3.34 0.91 -8.38
C PHE A 93 -3.46 1.37 -9.82
N LYS A 94 -3.89 2.61 -10.05
CA LYS A 94 -3.92 3.25 -11.38
C LYS A 94 -3.11 4.55 -11.38
N ALA A 95 -2.67 4.98 -12.55
CA ALA A 95 -2.13 6.32 -12.74
C ALA A 95 -3.16 7.37 -12.32
N TYR A 96 -2.70 8.43 -11.66
CA TYR A 96 -3.55 9.55 -11.22
C TYR A 96 -2.73 10.84 -11.09
N LYS A 97 -3.39 11.92 -10.65
CA LYS A 97 -2.82 13.29 -10.57
C LYS A 97 -1.48 13.41 -9.84
N PHE A 98 -1.21 12.52 -8.89
CA PHE A 98 -0.03 12.54 -8.03
C PHE A 98 0.67 11.17 -8.04
N GLY A 99 0.64 10.46 -9.17
CA GLY A 99 1.16 9.10 -9.29
C GLY A 99 0.14 8.03 -8.90
N PRO A 100 0.58 6.83 -8.45
CA PRO A 100 -0.28 5.70 -8.21
C PRO A 100 -1.31 6.02 -7.14
N TYR A 101 -2.52 5.55 -7.40
CA TYR A 101 -3.67 5.74 -6.53
C TYR A 101 -4.62 4.54 -6.62
N THR A 102 -5.21 4.17 -5.49
CA THR A 102 -6.36 3.27 -5.44
C THR A 102 -7.38 3.78 -4.43
N GLU A 103 -8.65 3.78 -4.82
CA GLU A 103 -9.77 4.11 -3.92
C GLU A 103 -9.91 3.08 -2.79
N ARG A 104 -9.28 1.90 -2.92
CA ARG A 104 -9.31 0.86 -1.89
C ARG A 104 -8.64 1.33 -0.60
N ILE A 105 -7.52 2.04 -0.67
CA ILE A 105 -6.82 2.55 0.53
C ILE A 105 -7.70 3.55 1.29
N ASP A 106 -8.42 4.43 0.58
CA ASP A 106 -9.31 5.40 1.22
C ASP A 106 -10.45 4.67 1.95
N ARG A 107 -11.04 3.64 1.32
CA ARG A 107 -12.07 2.79 1.94
C ARG A 107 -11.53 1.98 3.11
N SER A 108 -10.31 1.46 3.01
CA SER A 108 -9.63 0.72 4.06
C SER A 108 -9.39 1.61 5.27
N ILE A 109 -8.90 2.83 5.09
CA ILE A 109 -8.69 3.78 6.19
C ILE A 109 -10.01 4.15 6.87
N ASP A 110 -11.07 4.42 6.12
CA ASP A 110 -12.40 4.68 6.67
C ASP A 110 -12.91 3.47 7.49
N THR A 111 -12.76 2.25 6.95
CA THR A 111 -13.16 1.01 7.63
C THR A 111 -12.36 0.76 8.90
N LEU A 112 -11.02 0.84 8.83
CA LEU A 112 -10.12 0.67 9.98
C LEU A 112 -10.36 1.74 11.05
N THR A 113 -10.73 2.96 10.65
CA THR A 113 -11.11 4.03 11.58
C THR A 113 -12.44 3.73 12.27
N LYS A 114 -13.45 3.27 11.52
CA LYS A 114 -14.75 2.84 12.08
C LYS A 114 -14.62 1.64 13.02
N MET A 115 -13.69 0.74 12.74
CA MET A 115 -13.34 -0.39 13.62
C MET A 115 -12.52 0.03 14.84
N GLY A 116 -12.10 1.29 14.93
CA GLY A 116 -11.30 1.81 16.03
C GLY A 116 -9.86 1.28 16.03
N LEU A 117 -9.33 0.82 14.90
CA LEU A 117 -7.95 0.35 14.75
C LEU A 117 -7.00 1.46 14.32
N VAL A 118 -7.49 2.40 13.51
CA VAL A 118 -6.75 3.56 13.04
C VAL A 118 -7.42 4.84 13.56
N LYS A 119 -6.62 5.86 13.83
CA LYS A 119 -7.09 7.21 14.15
C LYS A 119 -6.49 8.20 13.16
N SER A 120 -7.34 9.06 12.61
CA SER A 120 -6.92 10.23 11.85
C SER A 120 -7.03 11.50 12.70
N VAL A 121 -6.02 12.36 12.64
CA VAL A 121 -5.97 13.66 13.31
C VAL A 121 -5.61 14.75 12.30
N GLY A 122 -6.24 15.92 12.40
CA GLY A 122 -6.03 17.06 11.50
C GLY A 122 -7.16 17.22 10.50
N ARG A 123 -6.95 18.05 9.47
CA ARG A 123 -7.95 18.27 8.43
C ARG A 123 -7.94 17.10 7.44
N LEU A 124 -9.06 16.40 7.33
CA LEU A 124 -9.21 15.25 6.42
C LEU A 124 -8.88 15.62 4.97
N ASN A 125 -8.28 14.68 4.24
CA ASN A 125 -7.89 14.82 2.83
C ASN A 125 -6.90 15.96 2.57
N THR A 126 -6.01 16.22 3.54
CA THR A 126 -4.93 17.20 3.39
C THR A 126 -3.58 16.63 3.79
N ASP A 127 -2.52 17.35 3.45
CA ASP A 127 -1.15 17.05 3.86
C ASP A 127 -0.91 17.23 5.37
N VAL A 128 -1.81 17.91 6.09
CA VAL A 128 -1.78 18.05 7.55
C VAL A 128 -2.54 16.93 8.29
N GLU A 129 -3.21 16.03 7.58
CA GLU A 129 -3.80 14.82 8.16
C GLU A 129 -2.72 13.86 8.65
N ARG A 130 -2.93 13.21 9.79
CA ARG A 130 -1.98 12.29 10.42
C ARG A 130 -2.69 11.00 10.80
N PHE A 131 -2.19 9.87 10.30
CA PHE A 131 -2.72 8.54 10.62
C PHE A 131 -1.87 7.87 11.70
N PHE A 132 -2.54 7.32 12.70
CA PHE A 132 -1.95 6.57 13.81
C PHE A 132 -2.69 5.27 14.02
N LEU A 133 -2.02 4.29 14.63
CA LEU A 133 -2.74 3.17 15.24
C LEU A 133 -3.33 3.59 16.59
N THR A 134 -4.50 3.04 16.90
CA THR A 134 -5.00 3.04 18.28
C THR A 134 -4.35 1.90 19.07
N GLU A 135 -4.61 1.80 20.36
CA GLU A 135 -4.15 0.66 21.18
C GLU A 135 -4.67 -0.69 20.62
N SER A 136 -5.94 -0.73 20.18
CA SER A 136 -6.48 -1.93 19.51
C SER A 136 -5.77 -2.20 18.18
N GLY A 137 -5.48 -1.16 17.40
CA GLY A 137 -4.71 -1.27 16.16
C GLY A 137 -3.31 -1.82 16.37
N ILE A 138 -2.59 -1.35 17.41
CA ILE A 138 -1.27 -1.85 17.80
C ILE A 138 -1.34 -3.34 18.12
N ASN A 139 -2.34 -3.78 18.90
CA ASN A 139 -2.50 -5.18 19.25
C ASN A 139 -2.75 -6.09 18.03
N VAL A 140 -3.52 -5.61 17.04
CA VAL A 140 -3.74 -6.34 15.79
C VAL A 140 -2.46 -6.38 14.96
N ALA A 141 -1.81 -5.24 14.77
CA ALA A 141 -0.59 -5.13 13.97
C ALA A 141 0.59 -5.92 14.59
N ALA A 142 0.70 -5.99 15.92
CA ALA A 142 1.69 -6.79 16.62
C ALA A 142 1.47 -8.31 16.47
N LYS A 143 0.23 -8.74 16.20
CA LYS A 143 -0.06 -10.14 15.82
C LYS A 143 0.32 -10.38 14.37
N LEU A 144 -0.05 -9.45 13.47
CA LEU A 144 0.31 -9.50 12.06
C LEU A 144 1.83 -9.50 11.86
N SER A 145 2.59 -8.74 12.65
CA SER A 145 4.05 -8.70 12.53
C SER A 145 4.72 -10.05 12.79
N ARG A 146 4.03 -11.00 13.45
CA ARG A 146 4.53 -12.36 13.70
C ARG A 146 4.37 -13.28 12.49
N SER A 147 3.60 -12.90 11.47
CA SER A 147 3.49 -13.66 10.23
C SER A 147 4.64 -13.36 9.26
N LEU A 148 5.45 -12.34 9.56
CA LEU A 148 6.66 -11.99 8.82
C LEU A 148 7.90 -12.50 9.55
N THR A 149 8.92 -12.89 8.79
CA THR A 149 10.22 -13.27 9.36
C THR A 149 10.93 -12.06 9.96
N GLN A 150 11.92 -12.30 10.83
CA GLN A 150 12.72 -11.22 11.40
C GLN A 150 13.46 -10.41 10.32
N GLU A 151 13.93 -11.07 9.26
CA GLU A 151 14.57 -10.43 8.11
C GLU A 151 13.58 -9.55 7.34
N GLN A 152 12.38 -10.05 7.06
CA GLN A 152 11.32 -9.27 6.41
C GLN A 152 10.92 -8.06 7.26
N MET A 153 10.73 -8.24 8.57
CA MET A 153 10.40 -7.13 9.47
C MET A 153 11.51 -6.08 9.55
N LYS A 154 12.77 -6.51 9.57
CA LYS A 154 13.92 -5.61 9.57
C LYS A 154 13.97 -4.80 8.26
N ALA A 155 13.87 -5.46 7.12
CA ALA A 155 13.89 -4.80 5.82
C ALA A 155 12.68 -3.84 5.64
N LEU A 156 11.51 -4.20 6.17
CA LEU A 156 10.33 -3.34 6.13
C LEU A 156 10.53 -2.07 6.98
N ARG A 157 11.20 -2.19 8.14
CA ARG A 157 11.55 -1.04 8.97
C ARG A 157 12.59 -0.14 8.30
N GLU A 158 13.63 -0.71 7.71
CA GLU A 158 14.63 0.04 6.92
C GLU A 158 13.95 0.84 5.80
N LEU A 159 13.03 0.20 5.05
CA LEU A 159 12.22 0.88 4.04
C LEU A 159 11.40 2.03 4.64
N ARG A 160 10.79 1.83 5.81
CA ARG A 160 10.01 2.88 6.49
C ARG A 160 10.87 4.08 6.83
N GLU A 161 12.06 3.85 7.38
CA GLU A 161 13.00 4.90 7.75
C GLU A 161 13.46 5.69 6.51
N ASP A 162 13.78 5.00 5.41
CA ASP A 162 14.15 5.61 4.14
C ASP A 162 13.01 6.48 3.58
N LEU A 163 11.78 5.95 3.54
CA LEU A 163 10.60 6.69 3.04
C LEU A 163 10.18 7.84 3.95
N GLN A 164 10.47 7.80 5.25
CA GLN A 164 10.23 8.94 6.13
C GLN A 164 11.13 10.14 5.82
N GLN A 165 12.35 9.90 5.32
CA GLN A 165 13.27 10.97 4.92
C GLN A 165 12.82 11.66 3.63
N PHE A 166 12.04 10.98 2.79
CA PHE A 166 11.47 11.61 1.60
C PHE A 166 10.27 12.51 1.93
N SER A 167 10.33 13.73 1.42
CA SER A 167 9.12 14.53 1.22
C SER A 167 8.18 13.82 0.24
N ALA A 168 6.89 14.12 0.27
CA ALA A 168 5.92 13.58 -0.70
C ALA A 168 6.37 13.81 -2.16
N GLN A 169 7.08 14.91 -2.44
CA GLN A 169 7.65 15.18 -3.76
C GLN A 169 8.82 14.23 -4.12
N GLY A 170 9.62 13.83 -3.14
CA GLY A 170 10.71 12.86 -3.28
C GLY A 170 10.17 11.48 -3.68
N GLU A 171 9.13 11.01 -2.99
CA GLU A 171 8.46 9.75 -3.33
C GLU A 171 7.85 9.78 -4.73
N MET A 172 7.17 10.86 -5.11
CA MET A 172 6.66 10.97 -6.48
C MET A 172 7.77 10.92 -7.52
N THR A 173 8.92 11.54 -7.23
CA THR A 173 10.09 11.49 -8.13
C THR A 173 10.60 10.06 -8.26
N TYR A 174 10.65 9.32 -7.15
CA TYR A 174 11.03 7.91 -7.15
C TYR A 174 10.07 7.06 -7.98
N VAL A 175 8.76 7.20 -7.74
CA VAL A 175 7.72 6.48 -8.46
C VAL A 175 7.80 6.77 -9.96
N TYR A 176 7.89 8.05 -10.37
CA TYR A 176 7.93 8.40 -11.79
C TYR A 176 9.19 7.91 -12.49
N ALA A 177 10.30 7.76 -11.78
CA ALA A 177 11.54 7.22 -12.34
C ALA A 177 11.49 5.70 -12.54
N HIS A 178 10.84 4.96 -11.63
CA HIS A 178 10.83 3.49 -11.64
C HIS A 178 9.57 2.88 -12.26
N TYR A 179 8.47 3.64 -12.29
CA TYR A 179 7.17 3.20 -12.77
C TYR A 179 6.54 4.29 -13.67
N PRO A 180 7.11 4.53 -14.88
CA PRO A 180 6.66 5.58 -15.77
C PRO A 180 5.18 5.44 -16.19
N GLU A 181 4.62 4.22 -16.18
CA GLU A 181 3.21 3.95 -16.47
C GLU A 181 2.22 4.60 -15.48
N TYR A 182 2.69 5.10 -14.33
CA TYR A 182 1.85 5.85 -13.39
C TYR A 182 1.98 7.38 -13.53
N THR A 183 2.68 7.87 -14.58
CA THR A 183 2.92 9.30 -14.82
C THR A 183 1.83 9.97 -15.68
N ASP A 184 1.06 9.21 -16.46
CA ASP A 184 0.24 9.72 -17.58
C ASP A 184 -0.87 10.71 -17.19
N GLU A 185 -1.42 10.61 -15.98
CA GLU A 185 -2.45 11.56 -15.48
C GLU A 185 -1.89 12.60 -14.50
N SER A 186 -0.58 12.63 -14.30
CA SER A 186 0.03 13.40 -13.20
C SER A 186 0.14 14.89 -13.52
N VAL A 187 -0.66 15.71 -12.83
CA VAL A 187 -0.59 17.19 -12.86
C VAL A 187 0.80 17.70 -12.45
N VAL A 188 1.55 16.90 -11.68
CA VAL A 188 2.90 17.25 -11.22
C VAL A 188 4.00 16.90 -12.23
N PHE A 189 3.79 15.95 -13.15
CA PHE A 189 4.79 15.53 -14.12
C PHE A 189 5.26 16.70 -15.01
N GLU A 190 4.33 17.55 -15.47
CA GLU A 190 4.64 18.77 -16.22
C GLU A 190 5.50 19.78 -15.42
N ARG A 191 5.30 19.88 -14.10
CA ARG A 191 6.03 20.81 -13.23
C ARG A 191 7.42 20.30 -12.84
N THR A 192 7.62 18.99 -12.69
CA THR A 192 8.89 18.40 -12.24
C THR A 192 10.02 18.45 -13.28
N LEU A 193 9.71 18.39 -14.58
CA LEU A 193 10.73 18.43 -15.64
C LEU A 193 11.29 19.83 -15.91
N HIS A 194 10.53 20.90 -15.65
CA HIS A 194 10.97 22.28 -15.90
C HIS A 194 12.09 22.77 -14.97
N ARG A 195 12.34 22.11 -13.82
CA ARG A 195 13.45 22.47 -12.92
C ARG A 195 14.78 21.80 -13.25
N ARG A 196 14.81 20.71 -14.03
CA ARG A 196 16.06 20.02 -14.42
C ARG A 196 16.66 20.52 -15.74
N ARG A 197 15.93 21.29 -16.55
CA ARG A 197 16.45 21.90 -17.79
C ARG A 197 17.20 23.22 -17.59
N ASN A 198 17.13 23.81 -16.39
CA ASN A 198 17.76 25.10 -16.06
C ASN A 198 18.82 24.98 -14.94
N ARG A 199 19.48 23.83 -14.81
CA ARG A 199 20.68 23.66 -14.00
C ARG A 199 21.82 23.13 -14.85
#